data_AF-A0A9E0EYG8-F1
#
_entry.id   AF-A0A9E0EYG8-F1
#
_cell.length_a   1.000
_cell.length_b   1.000
_cell.length_c   1.000
_cell.angle_alpha   90.00
_cell.angle_beta   90.00
_cell.angle_gamma   90.00
#
_symmetry.space_group_name_H-M   'P 1'
#
loop_
_entity.id
_entity.type
_entity.pdbx_description
1 polymer ?
#
loop_
_entity_poly.entity_id
_entity_poly.type
_entity_poly.pdbx_seq_one_letter_code
_entity_poly.pdbx_strand_id
1 'polypeptide(L)'
;MKKLMIFLGIALTIGVILAPLKSKAWSEHPLLAYPVLSSIPDLKNRNPVEAQSLKAFLIKEEKGLAEFLMRYEEWAKTNLPNYAPLPQGLEFKHTGNQSDIVYRFLTALRLNPNIKLRLYLHLLPNQDINGKTVIPPSELTTLTDVSSLSHTNYVVLNEGELVAPLQVLCTANDEPDYGFDIGLFEDNGTSYGKTYGFGVQPFGDPKLEYGSQAPFHMGFYHEAKLVYAFGPFLRKTYPEYRISLFKALAEYAFATGNDYWGWRFMGWGMHYLGDLSMPYHTAPLPGMSAARMIWINLKAIIGFPKSKNDAVQLVSNKHSVLEQYQWIAMREAYSNYDTNPLIEALRAEPPITPYSNDFARNVVSQISVDRSRKVDKALKEFCPPLLVKDPSFEASKSKELDNLMDQINNYSGANGIEQLNALLTEMLRTYSMSLRSYYNAIVSKA
;
A
#
# COMPACT_ATOMS: atom_id res chain seq x y z
N MET A 1 -29.00 21.76 27.54
CA MET A 1 -28.78 20.96 26.32
C MET A 1 -27.76 21.56 25.36
N LYS A 2 -27.85 22.83 24.92
CA LYS A 2 -26.83 23.47 24.06
C LYS A 2 -25.42 23.54 24.68
N LYS A 3 -25.28 23.80 25.99
CA LYS A 3 -23.97 23.77 26.68
C LYS A 3 -23.39 22.36 26.82
N LEU A 4 -24.22 21.32 26.91
CA LEU A 4 -23.78 19.92 26.95
C LEU A 4 -23.24 19.47 25.58
N MET A 5 -23.83 19.97 24.48
CA MET A 5 -23.31 19.76 23.12
C MET A 5 -22.00 20.49 22.84
N ILE A 6 -21.75 21.65 23.47
CA ILE A 6 -20.48 22.37 23.34
C ILE A 6 -19.35 21.65 24.12
N PHE A 7 -19.67 21.07 25.29
CA PHE A 7 -18.70 20.22 26.01
C PHE A 7 -18.46 18.86 25.31
N LEU A 8 -19.47 18.29 24.65
CA LEU A 8 -19.27 17.14 23.77
C LEU A 8 -18.45 17.49 22.51
N GLY A 9 -18.55 18.72 21.99
CA GLY A 9 -17.79 19.18 20.83
C GLY A 9 -16.30 19.39 21.07
N ILE A 10 -15.88 19.60 22.32
CA ILE A 10 -14.47 19.79 22.71
C ILE A 10 -13.85 18.48 23.26
N ALA A 11 -14.68 17.49 23.63
CA ALA A 11 -14.24 16.17 24.07
C ALA A 11 -14.30 15.07 22.97
N LEU A 12 -14.77 15.39 21.76
CA LEU A 12 -14.92 14.43 20.66
C LEU A 12 -13.63 14.13 19.87
N THR A 13 -12.45 14.38 20.44
CA THR A 13 -11.16 14.03 19.81
C THR A 13 -10.67 12.63 20.21
N ILE A 14 -11.39 11.92 21.08
CA ILE A 14 -10.92 10.64 21.64
C ILE A 14 -11.58 9.49 20.89
N GLY A 15 -10.98 9.20 19.74
CA GLY A 15 -11.32 8.05 18.92
C GLY A 15 -10.18 7.55 18.03
N VAL A 16 -9.02 8.19 18.01
CA VAL A 16 -7.88 7.74 17.19
C VAL A 16 -7.54 6.30 17.58
N ILE A 17 -7.43 5.43 16.58
CA ILE A 17 -6.85 4.10 16.72
C ILE A 17 -5.34 4.33 16.93
N LEU A 18 -4.94 4.56 18.17
CA LEU A 18 -3.56 4.82 18.58
C LEU A 18 -2.82 3.49 18.73
N ALA A 19 -2.55 2.82 17.62
CA ALA A 19 -1.61 1.71 17.59
C ALA A 19 -0.69 1.80 16.37
N PRO A 20 0.54 1.26 16.50
CA PRO A 20 1.50 1.17 15.42
C PRO A 20 1.04 0.19 14.34
N LEU A 21 0.09 0.61 13.51
CA LEU A 21 -0.23 -0.12 12.28
C LEU A 21 0.87 0.19 11.26
N LYS A 22 1.83 -0.74 11.09
CA LYS A 22 2.64 -0.78 9.86
C LYS A 22 1.69 -1.10 8.71
N SER A 23 1.77 -0.37 7.60
CA SER A 23 0.76 -0.41 6.53
C SER A 23 1.34 -0.87 5.19
N LYS A 24 2.28 -1.82 5.19
CA LYS A 24 2.82 -2.36 3.93
C LYS A 24 1.80 -3.24 3.20
N ALA A 25 0.87 -3.84 3.94
CA ALA A 25 -0.07 -4.90 3.55
C ALA A 25 0.64 -6.20 3.17
N TRP A 26 1.51 -6.12 2.18
CA TRP A 26 2.42 -7.15 1.74
C TRP A 26 3.84 -6.65 1.89
N SER A 27 4.71 -7.49 2.44
CA SER A 27 6.12 -7.15 2.58
C SER A 27 6.85 -7.48 1.28
N GLU A 28 7.57 -6.49 0.76
CA GLU A 28 8.40 -6.58 -0.44
C GLU A 28 7.57 -6.98 -1.67
N HIS A 29 6.76 -6.03 -2.14
CA HIS A 29 5.82 -6.20 -3.25
C HIS A 29 6.42 -6.84 -4.52
N PRO A 30 7.69 -6.60 -4.90
CA PRO A 30 8.30 -7.24 -6.06
C PRO A 30 8.33 -8.78 -5.99
N LEU A 31 8.35 -9.37 -4.78
CA LEU A 31 8.24 -10.83 -4.60
C LEU A 31 6.89 -11.37 -5.11
N LEU A 32 5.84 -10.57 -5.00
CA LEU A 32 4.49 -10.93 -5.44
C LEU A 32 4.22 -10.49 -6.88
N ALA A 33 4.66 -9.29 -7.25
CA ALA A 33 4.38 -8.72 -8.56
C ALA A 33 5.13 -9.44 -9.69
N TYR A 34 6.40 -9.80 -9.48
CA TYR A 34 7.20 -10.39 -10.56
C TYR A 34 6.63 -11.72 -11.10
N PRO A 35 6.20 -12.71 -10.28
CA PRO A 35 5.59 -13.93 -10.79
C PRO A 35 4.33 -13.67 -11.64
N VAL A 36 3.50 -12.68 -11.25
CA VAL A 36 2.32 -12.28 -12.01
C VAL A 36 2.75 -11.68 -13.36
N LEU A 37 3.58 -10.64 -13.30
CA LEU A 37 3.93 -9.81 -14.45
C LEU A 37 4.82 -10.55 -15.46
N SER A 38 5.75 -11.38 -14.99
CA SER A 38 6.63 -12.20 -15.84
C SER A 38 5.88 -13.31 -16.59
N SER A 39 4.65 -13.64 -16.17
CA SER A 39 3.80 -14.61 -16.86
C SER A 39 2.95 -13.99 -17.97
N ILE A 40 2.94 -12.66 -18.12
CA ILE A 40 2.24 -11.96 -19.20
C ILE A 40 3.18 -11.91 -20.42
N PRO A 41 2.89 -12.65 -21.52
CA PRO A 41 3.82 -12.76 -22.65
C PRO A 41 4.17 -11.41 -23.29
N ASP A 42 3.17 -10.55 -23.47
CA ASP A 42 3.34 -9.23 -24.10
C ASP A 42 4.25 -8.30 -23.27
N LEU A 43 4.19 -8.38 -21.94
CA LEU A 43 5.07 -7.63 -21.05
C LEU A 43 6.48 -8.22 -21.04
N LYS A 44 6.59 -9.55 -20.90
CA LYS A 44 7.87 -10.25 -20.81
C LYS A 44 8.73 -10.03 -22.06
N ASN A 45 8.10 -9.99 -23.23
CA ASN A 45 8.77 -9.88 -24.52
C ASN A 45 8.86 -8.44 -25.03
N ARG A 46 8.46 -7.44 -24.22
CA ARG A 46 8.45 -6.04 -24.66
C ARG A 46 9.87 -5.50 -24.78
N ASN A 47 10.11 -4.69 -25.82
CA ASN A 47 11.41 -4.08 -26.05
C ASN A 47 11.86 -3.24 -24.84
N PRO A 48 13.16 -3.24 -24.51
CA PRO A 48 13.71 -2.33 -23.51
C PRO A 48 13.41 -0.87 -23.81
N VAL A 49 13.25 -0.08 -22.74
CA VAL A 49 13.01 1.37 -22.79
C VAL A 49 14.17 2.10 -22.13
N GLU A 50 14.42 3.34 -22.54
CA GLU A 50 15.46 4.18 -21.93
C GLU A 50 15.02 4.65 -20.53
N ALA A 51 15.86 4.44 -19.53
CA ALA A 51 15.62 4.94 -18.19
C ALA A 51 15.63 6.48 -18.15
N GLN A 52 14.62 7.08 -17.52
CA GLN A 52 14.44 8.53 -17.50
C GLN A 52 14.20 9.07 -16.09
N SER A 53 14.97 10.06 -15.64
CA SER A 53 14.72 10.71 -14.34
C SER A 53 13.40 11.48 -14.32
N LEU A 54 12.83 11.67 -13.12
CA LEU A 54 11.57 12.40 -12.98
C LEU A 54 11.72 13.83 -13.49
N LYS A 55 12.85 14.46 -13.19
CA LYS A 55 13.12 15.83 -13.63
C LYS A 55 13.12 15.94 -15.16
N ALA A 56 13.75 15.01 -15.87
CA ALA A 56 13.76 15.01 -17.33
C ALA A 56 12.35 14.86 -17.92
N PHE A 57 11.57 13.92 -17.40
CA PHE A 57 10.15 13.73 -17.77
C PHE A 57 9.33 15.01 -17.54
N LEU A 58 9.43 15.60 -16.36
CA LEU A 58 8.66 16.79 -16.01
C LEU A 58 9.04 18.01 -16.86
N ILE A 59 10.32 18.19 -17.19
CA ILE A 59 10.76 19.28 -18.08
C ILE A 59 10.14 19.14 -19.46
N LYS A 60 10.10 17.91 -20.00
CA LYS A 60 9.50 17.63 -21.31
C LYS A 60 7.99 17.86 -21.30
N GLU A 61 7.31 17.46 -20.22
CA GLU A 61 5.85 17.36 -20.18
C GLU A 61 5.16 18.49 -19.37
N GLU A 62 5.89 19.49 -18.87
CA GLU A 62 5.37 20.43 -17.86
C GLU A 62 4.02 21.05 -18.23
N LYS A 63 3.89 21.55 -19.47
CA LYS A 63 2.66 22.15 -19.96
C LYS A 63 1.51 21.14 -20.02
N GLY A 64 1.74 19.97 -20.61
CA GLY A 64 0.72 18.94 -20.76
C GLY A 64 0.27 18.37 -19.42
N LEU A 65 1.21 18.18 -18.48
CA LEU A 65 0.92 17.74 -17.12
C LEU A 65 0.11 18.76 -16.31
N ALA A 66 0.37 20.06 -16.47
CA ALA A 66 -0.41 21.09 -15.81
C ALA A 66 -1.90 21.04 -16.22
N GLU A 67 -2.15 20.92 -17.52
CA GLU A 67 -3.50 20.77 -18.06
C GLU A 67 -4.15 19.44 -17.66
N PHE A 68 -3.37 18.35 -17.69
CA PHE A 68 -3.82 17.02 -17.30
C PHE A 68 -4.22 16.94 -15.82
N LEU A 69 -3.37 17.41 -14.90
CA LEU A 69 -3.64 17.35 -13.46
C LEU A 69 -4.83 18.21 -13.05
N MET A 70 -5.03 19.34 -13.71
CA MET A 70 -6.25 20.15 -13.54
C MET A 70 -7.52 19.37 -13.93
N ARG A 71 -7.51 18.68 -15.09
CA ARG A 71 -8.65 17.85 -15.50
C ARG A 71 -8.87 16.65 -14.58
N TYR A 72 -7.78 16.03 -14.13
CA TYR A 72 -7.83 14.92 -13.19
C TYR A 72 -8.44 15.37 -11.85
N GLU A 73 -8.10 16.55 -11.33
CA GLU A 73 -8.67 17.08 -10.09
C GLU A 73 -10.20 17.26 -10.19
N GLU A 74 -10.71 17.81 -11.31
CA GLU A 74 -12.16 17.93 -11.53
C GLU A 74 -12.85 16.57 -11.64
N TRP A 75 -12.19 15.60 -12.29
CA TRP A 75 -12.66 14.23 -12.33
C TRP A 75 -12.70 13.60 -10.92
N ALA A 76 -11.64 13.78 -10.13
CA ALA A 76 -11.49 13.22 -8.79
C ALA A 76 -12.58 13.72 -7.83
N LYS A 77 -12.86 15.04 -7.83
CA LYS A 77 -13.96 15.64 -7.04
C LYS A 77 -15.33 15.02 -7.31
N THR A 78 -15.54 14.56 -8.55
CA THR A 78 -16.83 14.02 -8.99
C THR A 78 -16.93 12.50 -8.77
N ASN A 79 -15.82 11.77 -8.94
CA ASN A 79 -15.85 10.31 -9.07
C ASN A 79 -15.30 9.56 -7.84
N LEU A 80 -14.44 10.19 -7.03
CA LEU A 80 -13.81 9.54 -5.89
C LEU A 80 -14.61 9.77 -4.59
N PRO A 81 -14.93 8.71 -3.84
CA PRO A 81 -15.67 8.85 -2.59
C PRO A 81 -14.82 9.53 -1.52
N ASN A 82 -15.39 10.49 -0.79
CA ASN A 82 -14.72 11.19 0.31
C ASN A 82 -13.37 11.82 -0.06
N TYR A 83 -13.17 12.13 -1.35
CA TYR A 83 -11.97 12.81 -1.82
C TYR A 83 -11.85 14.19 -1.16
N ALA A 84 -10.66 14.50 -0.64
CA ALA A 84 -10.34 15.84 -0.16
C ALA A 84 -9.85 16.67 -1.36
N PRO A 85 -10.59 17.71 -1.80
CA PRO A 85 -10.18 18.54 -2.92
C PRO A 85 -8.79 19.12 -2.73
N LEU A 86 -8.04 19.29 -3.83
CA LEU A 86 -6.73 19.91 -3.80
C LEU A 86 -6.85 21.37 -3.32
N PRO A 87 -6.13 21.77 -2.25
CA PRO A 87 -6.12 23.15 -1.79
C PRO A 87 -5.59 24.11 -2.84
N GLN A 88 -6.16 25.33 -2.85
CA GLN A 88 -5.71 26.39 -3.75
C GLN A 88 -4.21 26.69 -3.54
N GLY A 89 -3.48 26.81 -4.64
CA GLY A 89 -2.04 27.12 -4.62
C GLY A 89 -1.13 25.90 -4.63
N LEU A 90 -1.66 24.67 -4.47
CA LEU A 90 -0.90 23.44 -4.65
C LEU A 90 -0.95 22.90 -6.08
N GLU A 91 -1.66 23.58 -7.00
CA GLU A 91 -1.80 23.08 -8.37
C GLU A 91 -0.46 23.05 -9.11
N PHE A 92 -0.24 22.01 -9.93
CA PHE A 92 0.91 21.97 -10.81
C PHE A 92 0.71 22.96 -11.97
N LYS A 93 1.47 24.06 -11.94
CA LYS A 93 1.41 25.12 -12.96
C LYS A 93 2.63 25.07 -13.86
N HIS A 94 2.47 25.30 -15.14
CA HIS A 94 3.60 25.48 -16.06
C HIS A 94 4.25 26.84 -15.80
N THR A 95 5.39 26.84 -15.12
CA THR A 95 6.14 28.06 -14.78
C THR A 95 7.42 28.22 -15.58
N GLY A 96 7.90 27.14 -16.22
CA GLY A 96 9.21 27.08 -16.87
C GLY A 96 10.38 26.99 -15.88
N ASN A 97 10.12 27.01 -14.57
CA ASN A 97 11.17 26.89 -13.55
C ASN A 97 11.53 25.42 -13.33
N GLN A 98 12.67 24.99 -13.87
CA GLN A 98 13.14 23.61 -13.74
C GLN A 98 13.73 23.29 -12.35
N SER A 99 14.05 24.31 -11.54
CA SER A 99 14.70 24.11 -10.23
C SER A 99 13.74 23.57 -9.17
N ASP A 100 12.45 23.92 -9.26
CA ASP A 100 11.41 23.52 -8.31
C ASP A 100 10.38 22.53 -8.91
N ILE A 101 10.56 22.12 -10.16
CA ILE A 101 9.54 21.35 -10.91
C ILE A 101 9.17 20.03 -10.24
N VAL A 102 10.14 19.31 -9.70
CA VAL A 102 9.91 18.06 -8.96
C VAL A 102 9.11 18.33 -7.69
N TYR A 103 9.49 19.36 -6.92
CA TYR A 103 8.80 19.75 -5.70
C TYR A 103 7.34 20.15 -5.98
N ARG A 104 7.11 20.96 -7.02
CA ARG A 104 5.77 21.35 -7.48
C ARG A 104 4.93 20.14 -7.89
N PHE A 105 5.51 19.22 -8.66
CA PHE A 105 4.82 18.02 -9.10
C PHE A 105 4.39 17.15 -7.91
N LEU A 106 5.33 16.80 -7.02
CA LEU A 106 5.04 15.98 -5.84
C LEU A 106 4.02 16.64 -4.91
N THR A 107 4.12 17.96 -4.73
CA THR A 107 3.17 18.74 -3.93
C THR A 107 1.76 18.76 -4.54
N ALA A 108 1.64 18.87 -5.87
CA ALA A 108 0.35 18.79 -6.55
C ALA A 108 -0.31 17.42 -6.43
N LEU A 109 0.50 16.35 -6.38
CA LEU A 109 0.01 15.00 -6.08
C LEU A 109 -0.23 14.77 -4.58
N ARG A 110 0.19 15.72 -3.73
CA ARG A 110 0.22 15.62 -2.27
C ARG A 110 0.96 14.37 -1.79
N LEU A 111 2.13 14.11 -2.39
CA LEU A 111 3.10 13.11 -1.94
C LEU A 111 4.14 13.78 -1.05
N ASN A 112 4.83 13.00 -0.22
CA ASN A 112 5.96 13.52 0.56
C ASN A 112 7.00 14.14 -0.38
N PRO A 113 7.32 15.44 -0.26
CA PRO A 113 8.22 16.13 -1.19
C PRO A 113 9.68 15.67 -1.07
N ASN A 114 10.00 14.82 -0.09
CA ASN A 114 11.35 14.34 0.19
C ASN A 114 11.64 12.93 -0.33
N ILE A 115 10.67 12.27 -0.99
CA ILE A 115 10.84 10.91 -1.53
C ILE A 115 12.05 10.81 -2.45
N LYS A 116 12.71 9.65 -2.42
CA LYS A 116 13.94 9.41 -3.16
C LYS A 116 13.66 8.68 -4.47
N LEU A 117 13.35 9.45 -5.52
CA LEU A 117 13.03 8.92 -6.85
C LEU A 117 14.28 8.67 -7.70
N ARG A 118 15.25 7.93 -7.14
CA ARG A 118 16.48 7.56 -7.85
C ARG A 118 16.16 6.60 -9.02
N LEU A 119 17.08 6.50 -9.97
CA LEU A 119 17.05 5.45 -10.98
C LEU A 119 17.77 4.22 -10.42
N TYR A 120 17.04 3.13 -10.21
CA TYR A 120 17.56 1.89 -9.67
C TYR A 120 16.74 0.68 -10.15
N LEU A 121 17.26 -0.52 -9.85
CA LEU A 121 16.52 -1.77 -9.94
C LEU A 121 16.48 -2.46 -8.59
N HIS A 122 15.30 -2.98 -8.22
CA HIS A 122 15.11 -3.92 -7.12
C HIS A 122 15.41 -5.33 -7.63
N LEU A 123 16.44 -5.98 -7.10
CA LEU A 123 16.78 -7.34 -7.49
C LEU A 123 16.00 -8.35 -6.66
N LEU A 124 15.38 -9.31 -7.32
CA LEU A 124 14.70 -10.44 -6.69
C LEU A 124 15.72 -11.38 -6.03
N PRO A 125 15.28 -12.27 -5.13
CA PRO A 125 16.16 -13.28 -4.55
C PRO A 125 16.91 -14.05 -5.64
N ASN A 126 18.20 -14.28 -5.39
CA ASN A 126 19.13 -15.01 -6.25
C ASN A 126 19.49 -14.33 -7.59
N GLN A 127 19.03 -13.10 -7.86
CA GLN A 127 19.49 -12.35 -9.03
C GLN A 127 20.89 -11.78 -8.81
N ASP A 128 21.74 -11.87 -9.84
CA ASP A 128 23.09 -11.33 -9.85
C ASP A 128 23.05 -9.79 -9.99
N ILE A 129 23.94 -9.11 -9.27
CA ILE A 129 24.18 -7.67 -9.41
C ILE A 129 24.74 -7.31 -10.79
N ASN A 130 25.28 -8.28 -11.54
CA ASN A 130 25.82 -8.14 -12.89
C ASN A 130 26.85 -6.99 -13.00
N GLY A 131 27.72 -6.87 -11.99
CA GLY A 131 28.74 -5.82 -11.91
C GLY A 131 28.21 -4.40 -11.67
N LYS A 132 26.90 -4.21 -11.49
CA LYS A 132 26.32 -2.90 -11.17
C LYS A 132 26.64 -2.48 -9.74
N THR A 133 26.77 -1.17 -9.54
CA THR A 133 26.94 -0.58 -8.21
C THR A 133 25.68 -0.78 -7.36
N VAL A 134 25.86 -1.31 -6.15
CA VAL A 134 24.78 -1.47 -5.17
C VAL A 134 24.46 -0.12 -4.51
N ILE A 135 23.17 0.15 -4.30
CA ILE A 135 22.66 1.33 -3.62
C ILE A 135 22.30 0.95 -2.18
N PRO A 136 22.78 1.68 -1.16
CA PRO A 136 22.35 1.46 0.20
C PRO A 136 20.87 1.88 0.37
N PRO A 137 20.05 1.13 1.13
CA PRO A 137 18.63 1.44 1.33
C PRO A 137 18.31 2.87 1.77
N SER A 138 19.19 3.50 2.56
CA SER A 138 19.03 4.88 3.03
C SER A 138 19.00 5.93 1.90
N GLU A 139 19.46 5.58 0.70
CA GLU A 139 19.37 6.43 -0.49
C GLU A 139 18.04 6.28 -1.26
N LEU A 140 17.19 5.33 -0.86
CA LEU A 140 15.94 4.98 -1.55
C LEU A 140 14.68 5.32 -0.74
N THR A 141 14.79 5.47 0.58
CA THR A 141 13.65 5.74 1.46
C THR A 141 13.82 7.02 2.27
N THR A 142 12.71 7.60 2.71
CA THR A 142 12.69 8.65 3.74
C THR A 142 12.58 8.10 5.15
N LEU A 143 12.36 6.79 5.31
CA LEU A 143 12.26 6.13 6.62
C LEU A 143 13.62 6.13 7.32
N THR A 144 13.58 6.30 8.64
CA THR A 144 14.78 6.24 9.48
C THR A 144 15.24 4.80 9.68
N ASP A 145 14.29 3.86 9.86
CA ASP A 145 14.58 2.43 9.96
C ASP A 145 14.55 1.76 8.58
N VAL A 146 15.72 1.37 8.10
CA VAL A 146 15.91 0.72 6.80
C VAL A 146 16.05 -0.81 6.88
N SER A 147 15.89 -1.40 8.08
CA SER A 147 16.12 -2.83 8.31
C SER A 147 15.35 -3.73 7.34
N SER A 148 14.08 -3.40 7.07
CA SER A 148 13.24 -4.18 6.17
C SER A 148 13.68 -4.17 4.70
N LEU A 149 14.52 -3.21 4.28
CA LEU A 149 15.07 -3.14 2.93
C LEU A 149 16.44 -3.83 2.83
N SER A 150 17.13 -4.08 3.94
CA SER A 150 18.51 -4.59 3.98
C SER A 150 18.66 -6.03 3.47
N HIS A 151 17.56 -6.76 3.28
CA HIS A 151 17.57 -8.12 2.74
C HIS A 151 17.58 -8.16 1.21
N THR A 152 17.58 -7.00 0.55
CA THR A 152 17.46 -6.87 -0.91
C THR A 152 18.64 -6.12 -1.48
N ASN A 153 19.10 -6.56 -2.65
CA ASN A 153 20.08 -5.82 -3.43
C ASN A 153 19.37 -4.82 -4.34
N TYR A 154 19.73 -3.54 -4.21
CA TYR A 154 19.30 -2.49 -5.12
C TYR A 154 20.50 -2.06 -5.95
N VAL A 155 20.35 -1.92 -7.26
CA VAL A 155 21.47 -1.56 -8.14
C VAL A 155 21.18 -0.33 -8.96
N VAL A 156 22.24 0.45 -9.25
CA VAL A 156 22.14 1.68 -10.04
C VAL A 156 21.64 1.39 -11.46
N LEU A 157 20.71 2.25 -11.89
CA LEU A 157 20.29 2.39 -13.28
C LEU A 157 20.68 3.81 -13.74
N ASN A 158 21.32 3.93 -14.91
CA ASN A 158 21.76 5.23 -15.41
C ASN A 158 20.70 5.85 -16.33
N GLU A 159 20.64 7.18 -16.39
CA GLU A 159 19.81 7.90 -17.38
C GLU A 159 20.18 7.44 -18.81
N GLY A 160 19.19 7.12 -19.64
CA GLY A 160 19.37 6.60 -20.99
C GLY A 160 19.69 5.10 -21.07
N GLU A 161 19.92 4.42 -19.94
CA GLU A 161 20.20 2.98 -19.96
C GLU A 161 18.95 2.19 -20.38
N LEU A 162 19.11 1.25 -21.31
CA LEU A 162 18.03 0.37 -21.74
C LEU A 162 17.69 -0.64 -20.65
N VAL A 163 16.42 -0.65 -20.25
CA VAL A 163 15.89 -1.52 -19.19
C VAL A 163 14.61 -2.20 -19.65
N ALA A 164 14.43 -3.47 -19.28
CA ALA A 164 13.21 -4.18 -19.59
C ALA A 164 12.00 -3.58 -18.84
N PRO A 165 10.86 -3.32 -19.50
CA PRO A 165 9.65 -2.81 -18.85
C PRO A 165 9.22 -3.60 -17.60
N LEU A 166 9.36 -4.93 -17.63
CA LEU A 166 9.10 -5.79 -16.48
C LEU A 166 9.92 -5.40 -15.24
N GLN A 167 11.20 -5.08 -15.41
CA GLN A 167 12.08 -4.69 -14.30
C GLN A 167 11.73 -3.32 -13.74
N VAL A 168 11.37 -2.35 -14.62
CA VAL A 168 10.89 -1.03 -14.20
C VAL A 168 9.62 -1.17 -13.38
N LEU A 169 8.64 -1.93 -13.91
CA LEU A 169 7.34 -2.13 -13.29
C LEU A 169 7.46 -2.82 -11.93
N CYS A 170 8.26 -3.89 -11.83
CA CYS A 170 8.47 -4.60 -10.57
C CYS A 170 9.20 -3.71 -9.55
N THR A 171 10.25 -3.01 -9.96
CA THR A 171 11.01 -2.11 -9.06
C THR A 171 10.12 -1.01 -8.48
N ALA A 172 9.34 -0.36 -9.36
CA ALA A 172 8.46 0.72 -8.96
C ALA A 172 7.36 0.28 -7.98
N ASN A 173 6.98 -1.00 -8.00
CA ASN A 173 5.87 -1.50 -7.21
C ASN A 173 6.10 -1.46 -5.69
N ASP A 174 7.34 -1.35 -5.21
CA ASP A 174 7.66 -1.20 -3.78
C ASP A 174 7.86 0.28 -3.36
N GLU A 175 8.06 1.20 -4.32
CA GLU A 175 8.40 2.61 -4.05
C GLU A 175 7.41 3.36 -3.13
N PRO A 176 6.08 3.10 -3.18
CA PRO A 176 5.15 3.74 -2.26
C PRO A 176 5.48 3.52 -0.77
N ASP A 177 5.94 2.31 -0.43
CA ASP A 177 6.35 1.96 0.94
C ASP A 177 7.62 2.70 1.38
N TYR A 178 8.37 3.28 0.45
CA TYR A 178 9.64 3.97 0.76
C TYR A 178 9.43 5.43 1.17
N GLY A 179 8.17 5.89 1.22
CA GLY A 179 7.80 7.10 1.94
C GLY A 179 6.86 8.05 1.22
N PHE A 180 6.12 7.57 0.22
CA PHE A 180 5.19 8.40 -0.56
C PHE A 180 4.15 9.07 0.33
N ASP A 181 3.57 8.28 1.24
CA ASP A 181 2.47 8.70 2.10
C ASP A 181 2.89 8.99 3.54
N ILE A 182 4.14 9.46 3.73
CA ILE A 182 4.69 9.87 5.03
C ILE A 182 4.44 11.36 5.28
N GLY A 183 3.90 11.68 6.46
CA GLY A 183 3.77 13.04 6.97
C GLY A 183 2.70 13.89 6.32
N LEU A 184 1.66 13.30 5.72
CA LEU A 184 0.72 14.02 4.84
C LEU A 184 -0.44 14.75 5.55
N PHE A 185 -0.66 14.53 6.84
CA PHE A 185 -1.76 15.13 7.62
C PHE A 185 -1.31 16.30 8.49
N GLU A 186 -2.26 17.14 8.91
CA GLU A 186 -2.01 18.37 9.67
C GLU A 186 -1.30 18.12 11.01
N ASP A 187 -1.54 16.96 11.62
CA ASP A 187 -1.04 16.55 12.93
C ASP A 187 0.20 15.64 12.87
N ASN A 188 0.78 15.41 11.68
CA ASN A 188 2.02 14.63 11.53
C ASN A 188 3.31 15.43 11.78
N GLY A 189 3.19 16.73 12.13
CA GLY A 189 4.35 17.55 12.49
C GLY A 189 5.23 18.00 11.32
N THR A 190 4.81 17.79 10.07
CA THR A 190 5.54 18.23 8.88
C THR A 190 5.06 19.61 8.40
N SER A 191 5.87 20.31 7.61
CA SER A 191 5.46 21.59 7.00
C SER A 191 4.44 21.40 5.89
N TYR A 192 4.57 20.33 5.10
CA TYR A 192 3.72 20.03 3.96
C TYR A 192 2.37 19.40 4.37
N GLY A 193 2.33 18.55 5.40
CA GLY A 193 1.08 17.97 5.89
C GLY A 193 0.07 19.03 6.35
N LYS A 194 0.57 20.17 6.88
CA LYS A 194 -0.24 21.34 7.26
C LYS A 194 -0.91 22.05 6.08
N THR A 195 -0.42 21.87 4.85
CA THR A 195 -0.94 22.56 3.66
C THR A 195 -1.73 21.65 2.73
N TYR A 196 -1.58 20.32 2.84
CA TYR A 196 -2.17 19.35 1.89
C TYR A 196 -3.69 19.15 2.03
N GLY A 197 -4.29 19.67 3.10
CA GLY A 197 -5.75 19.76 3.23
C GLY A 197 -6.47 18.43 3.45
N PHE A 198 -5.77 17.39 3.89
CA PHE A 198 -6.39 16.12 4.29
C PHE A 198 -7.04 16.18 5.70
N GLY A 199 -6.72 17.21 6.48
CA GLY A 199 -7.13 17.36 7.88
C GLY A 199 -6.23 16.59 8.85
N VAL A 200 -6.77 16.32 10.03
CA VAL A 200 -6.19 15.42 11.04
C VAL A 200 -6.23 13.97 10.55
N GLN A 201 -5.17 13.21 10.82
CA GLN A 201 -5.05 11.80 10.46
C GLN A 201 -6.25 10.99 11.02
N PRO A 202 -6.98 10.24 10.17
CA PRO A 202 -8.23 9.60 10.60
C PRO A 202 -8.04 8.34 11.45
N PHE A 203 -6.96 7.57 11.22
CA PHE A 203 -6.62 6.37 11.99
C PHE A 203 -5.13 6.04 11.84
N GLY A 204 -4.61 5.16 12.72
CA GLY A 204 -3.17 4.99 12.94
C GLY A 204 -2.65 5.99 13.97
N ASP A 205 -1.37 5.85 14.35
CA ASP A 205 -0.72 6.79 15.29
C ASP A 205 0.02 7.89 14.51
N PRO A 206 -0.44 9.16 14.57
CA PRO A 206 0.17 10.27 13.84
C PRO A 206 1.56 10.65 14.35
N LYS A 207 2.01 10.11 15.50
CA LYS A 207 3.35 10.33 16.04
C LYS A 207 4.40 9.37 15.49
N LEU A 208 3.98 8.29 14.83
CA LEU A 208 4.88 7.35 14.19
C LEU A 208 5.19 7.81 12.78
N GLU A 209 6.46 7.67 12.37
CA GLU A 209 6.95 8.10 11.06
C GLU A 209 6.11 7.54 9.90
N TYR A 210 5.75 6.26 9.94
CA TYR A 210 4.93 5.58 8.94
C TYR A 210 3.42 5.69 9.17
N GLY A 211 2.97 6.32 10.27
CA GLY A 211 1.58 6.27 10.70
C GLY A 211 0.60 6.85 9.67
N SER A 212 1.02 7.87 8.93
CA SER A 212 0.21 8.51 7.89
C SER A 212 0.02 7.68 6.63
N GLN A 213 0.74 6.57 6.46
CA GLN A 213 0.54 5.67 5.32
C GLN A 213 -0.77 4.88 5.46
N ALA A 214 -1.20 4.55 6.69
CA ALA A 214 -2.38 3.70 6.89
C ALA A 214 -3.65 4.20 6.15
N PRO A 215 -4.02 5.50 6.19
CA PRO A 215 -5.16 6.01 5.42
C PRO A 215 -5.01 5.97 3.90
N PHE A 216 -3.79 5.86 3.36
CA PHE A 216 -3.55 5.78 1.91
C PHE A 216 -3.44 4.34 1.40
N HIS A 217 -3.08 3.41 2.27
CA HIS A 217 -2.88 1.99 1.95
C HIS A 217 -4.07 1.10 2.39
N MET A 218 -4.92 1.58 3.30
CA MET A 218 -6.10 0.85 3.79
C MET A 218 -7.40 1.47 3.29
N GLY A 219 -8.35 0.62 2.89
CA GLY A 219 -9.66 1.01 2.35
C GLY A 219 -10.80 0.22 3.01
N PHE A 220 -11.43 0.81 4.02
CA PHE A 220 -12.53 0.19 4.75
C PHE A 220 -13.87 0.50 4.07
N TYR A 221 -14.11 -0.04 2.88
CA TYR A 221 -15.26 0.32 2.03
C TYR A 221 -16.58 -0.43 2.31
N HIS A 222 -16.48 -1.56 3.02
CA HIS A 222 -17.58 -2.54 3.14
C HIS A 222 -18.10 -2.70 4.56
N GLU A 223 -17.96 -1.68 5.39
CA GLU A 223 -18.47 -1.70 6.75
C GLU A 223 -19.98 -1.44 6.81
N ALA A 224 -20.63 -1.95 7.85
CA ALA A 224 -22.05 -1.71 8.06
C ALA A 224 -22.33 -0.20 8.21
N LYS A 225 -23.45 0.28 7.65
CA LYS A 225 -23.85 1.70 7.72
C LYS A 225 -23.79 2.27 9.15
N LEU A 226 -24.16 1.46 10.13
CA LEU A 226 -24.12 1.84 11.55
C LEU A 226 -22.68 2.01 12.06
N VAL A 227 -21.72 1.19 11.61
CA VAL A 227 -20.30 1.35 11.96
C VAL A 227 -19.78 2.69 11.45
N TYR A 228 -20.11 3.08 10.21
CA TYR A 228 -19.75 4.41 9.69
C TYR A 228 -20.44 5.56 10.43
N ALA A 229 -21.66 5.36 10.94
CA ALA A 229 -22.34 6.39 11.72
C ALA A 229 -21.62 6.69 13.05
N PHE A 230 -21.04 5.67 13.68
CA PHE A 230 -20.25 5.81 14.91
C PHE A 230 -18.75 6.10 14.67
N GLY A 231 -18.23 5.75 13.49
CA GLY A 231 -16.83 5.95 13.10
C GLY A 231 -16.70 6.53 11.68
N PRO A 232 -17.15 7.77 11.43
CA PRO A 232 -17.09 8.38 10.10
C PRO A 232 -15.65 8.57 9.59
N PHE A 233 -14.67 8.61 10.50
CA PHE A 233 -13.25 8.65 10.16
C PHE A 233 -12.79 7.44 9.32
N LEU A 234 -13.46 6.28 9.43
CA LEU A 234 -13.18 5.09 8.62
C LEU A 234 -13.44 5.29 7.12
N ARG A 235 -14.18 6.34 6.74
CA ARG A 235 -14.42 6.71 5.34
C ARG A 235 -13.32 7.57 4.73
N LYS A 236 -12.45 8.16 5.57
CA LYS A 236 -11.35 9.01 5.13
C LYS A 236 -10.16 8.12 4.72
N THR A 237 -10.35 7.38 3.63
CA THR A 237 -9.34 6.51 3.03
C THR A 237 -9.04 6.98 1.62
N TYR A 238 -7.79 6.90 1.20
CA TYR A 238 -7.28 7.41 -0.07
C TYR A 238 -6.62 6.37 -1.03
N PRO A 239 -6.72 5.03 -0.86
CA PRO A 239 -6.21 4.09 -1.87
C PRO A 239 -6.79 4.32 -3.27
N GLU A 240 -8.10 4.57 -3.40
CA GLU A 240 -8.71 4.84 -4.72
C GLU A 240 -8.13 6.11 -5.38
N TYR A 241 -7.76 7.13 -4.58
CA TYR A 241 -7.08 8.31 -5.09
C TYR A 241 -5.69 7.97 -5.64
N ARG A 242 -4.88 7.20 -4.90
CA ARG A 242 -3.55 6.78 -5.37
C ARG A 242 -3.63 5.87 -6.60
N ILE A 243 -4.50 4.87 -6.59
CA ILE A 243 -4.70 3.93 -7.71
C ILE A 243 -5.14 4.70 -8.98
N SER A 244 -6.16 5.53 -8.90
CA SER A 244 -6.67 6.25 -10.07
C SER A 244 -5.70 7.33 -10.58
N LEU A 245 -5.00 8.03 -9.69
CA LEU A 245 -3.99 9.03 -10.05
C LEU A 245 -2.83 8.39 -10.81
N PHE A 246 -2.25 7.33 -10.26
CA PHE A 246 -1.11 6.67 -10.89
C PHE A 246 -1.50 5.92 -12.16
N LYS A 247 -2.74 5.42 -12.25
CA LYS A 247 -3.29 4.91 -13.50
C LYS A 247 -3.33 5.99 -14.57
N ALA A 248 -3.89 7.15 -14.24
CA ALA A 248 -4.06 8.24 -15.19
C ALA A 248 -2.70 8.84 -15.61
N LEU A 249 -1.74 8.92 -14.70
CA LEU A 249 -0.36 9.33 -15.01
C LEU A 249 0.36 8.30 -15.90
N ALA A 250 0.15 7.00 -15.69
CA ALA A 250 0.69 5.96 -16.55
C ALA A 250 0.11 6.06 -17.97
N GLU A 251 -1.22 6.18 -18.10
CA GLU A 251 -1.90 6.38 -19.39
C GLU A 251 -1.39 7.66 -20.09
N TYR A 252 -1.23 8.77 -19.36
CA TYR A 252 -0.66 10.01 -19.90
C TYR A 252 0.77 9.80 -20.42
N ALA A 253 1.63 9.15 -19.63
CA ALA A 253 3.03 8.97 -19.98
C ALA A 253 3.21 8.07 -21.21
N PHE A 254 2.44 6.98 -21.35
CA PHE A 254 2.45 6.18 -22.58
C PHE A 254 1.96 6.99 -23.79
N ALA A 255 0.84 7.71 -23.65
CA ALA A 255 0.27 8.51 -24.74
C ALA A 255 1.19 9.63 -25.24
N THR A 256 2.15 10.09 -24.42
CA THR A 256 3.14 11.12 -24.79
C THR A 256 4.53 10.55 -25.11
N GLY A 257 4.66 9.22 -25.23
CA GLY A 257 5.90 8.53 -25.59
C GLY A 257 6.97 8.61 -24.49
N ASN A 258 6.57 8.53 -23.23
CA ASN A 258 7.42 8.49 -22.04
C ASN A 258 7.26 7.13 -21.32
N ASP A 259 7.50 6.05 -22.06
CA ASP A 259 7.21 4.67 -21.63
C ASP A 259 7.83 4.29 -20.29
N TYR A 260 9.06 4.73 -19.99
CA TYR A 260 9.70 4.46 -18.70
C TYR A 260 8.84 4.96 -17.53
N TRP A 261 8.30 6.17 -17.63
CA TRP A 261 7.38 6.71 -16.62
C TRP A 261 6.00 6.08 -16.67
N GLY A 262 5.52 5.67 -17.86
CA GLY A 262 4.33 4.85 -17.99
C GLY A 262 4.40 3.58 -17.14
N TRP A 263 5.51 2.84 -17.23
CA TRP A 263 5.75 1.63 -16.43
C TRP A 263 5.94 1.93 -14.94
N ARG A 264 6.68 2.99 -14.59
CA ARG A 264 6.92 3.36 -13.18
C ARG A 264 5.63 3.78 -12.47
N PHE A 265 4.83 4.67 -13.08
CA PHE A 265 3.52 5.06 -12.53
C PHE A 265 2.56 3.87 -12.45
N MET A 266 2.56 2.97 -13.44
CA MET A 266 1.77 1.75 -13.35
C MET A 266 2.14 0.92 -12.12
N GLY A 267 3.44 0.76 -11.83
CA GLY A 267 3.93 0.04 -10.66
C GLY A 267 3.46 0.66 -9.35
N TRP A 268 3.46 1.99 -9.25
CA TRP A 268 2.93 2.71 -8.09
C TRP A 268 1.45 2.42 -7.86
N GLY A 269 0.62 2.46 -8.91
CA GLY A 269 -0.80 2.15 -8.77
C GLY A 269 -1.07 0.69 -8.41
N MET A 270 -0.28 -0.25 -8.95
CA MET A 270 -0.36 -1.67 -8.62
C MET A 270 -0.07 -1.96 -7.14
N HIS A 271 0.77 -1.16 -6.49
CA HIS A 271 1.09 -1.30 -5.06
C HIS A 271 -0.17 -1.20 -4.21
N TYR A 272 -0.86 -0.05 -4.27
CA TYR A 272 -2.08 0.21 -3.50
C TYR A 272 -3.21 -0.75 -3.85
N LEU A 273 -3.27 -1.20 -5.12
CA LEU A 273 -4.24 -2.21 -5.52
C LEU A 273 -3.92 -3.59 -4.92
N GLY A 274 -2.63 -3.93 -4.83
CA GLY A 274 -2.12 -5.09 -4.11
C GLY A 274 -2.44 -5.03 -2.62
N ASP A 275 -2.28 -3.87 -1.99
CA ASP A 275 -2.62 -3.69 -0.57
C ASP A 275 -4.08 -3.99 -0.27
N LEU A 276 -4.99 -3.55 -1.13
CA LEU A 276 -6.41 -3.84 -0.99
C LEU A 276 -6.75 -5.33 -1.16
N SER A 277 -5.83 -6.16 -1.67
CA SER A 277 -6.00 -7.62 -1.67
C SER A 277 -5.69 -8.26 -0.31
N MET A 278 -5.17 -7.49 0.65
CA MET A 278 -4.83 -7.95 1.99
C MET A 278 -5.99 -7.68 2.98
N PRO A 279 -6.48 -8.69 3.72
CA PRO A 279 -7.69 -8.53 4.54
C PRO A 279 -7.59 -7.51 5.70
N TYR A 280 -6.42 -7.33 6.31
CA TYR A 280 -6.23 -6.30 7.36
C TYR A 280 -6.19 -4.87 6.80
N HIS A 281 -6.09 -4.71 5.48
CA HIS A 281 -6.18 -3.41 4.81
C HIS A 281 -7.61 -3.07 4.36
N THR A 282 -8.55 -4.02 4.46
CA THR A 282 -9.95 -3.83 4.00
C THR A 282 -10.99 -4.03 5.10
N ALA A 283 -10.61 -4.67 6.21
CA ALA A 283 -11.38 -4.76 7.43
C ALA A 283 -10.60 -4.14 8.61
N PRO A 284 -11.15 -3.14 9.32
CA PRO A 284 -10.47 -2.46 10.43
C PRO A 284 -10.28 -3.37 11.64
N LEU A 285 -11.23 -4.29 11.87
CA LEU A 285 -11.21 -5.24 12.99
C LEU A 285 -11.67 -6.63 12.53
N PRO A 286 -10.83 -7.38 11.78
CA PRO A 286 -11.17 -8.69 11.27
C PRO A 286 -11.64 -9.65 12.38
N GLY A 287 -12.71 -10.39 12.12
CA GLY A 287 -13.27 -11.34 13.09
C GLY A 287 -14.18 -10.74 14.17
N MET A 288 -14.42 -9.42 14.17
CA MET A 288 -15.41 -8.80 15.06
C MET A 288 -16.71 -8.43 14.34
N SER A 289 -17.84 -8.58 15.04
CA SER A 289 -19.14 -8.15 14.53
C SER A 289 -19.29 -6.63 14.65
N ALA A 290 -20.10 -6.01 13.79
CA ALA A 290 -20.44 -4.59 13.86
C ALA A 290 -20.95 -4.19 15.26
N ALA A 291 -21.83 -4.99 15.87
CA ALA A 291 -22.33 -4.75 17.22
C ALA A 291 -21.21 -4.71 18.26
N ARG A 292 -20.22 -5.62 18.18
CA ARG A 292 -19.07 -5.63 19.07
C ARG A 292 -18.16 -4.42 18.84
N MET A 293 -17.92 -4.04 17.58
CA MET A 293 -17.12 -2.85 17.24
C MET A 293 -17.76 -1.56 17.79
N ILE A 294 -19.08 -1.43 17.65
CA ILE A 294 -19.84 -0.30 18.21
C ILE A 294 -19.74 -0.33 19.73
N TRP A 295 -19.94 -1.48 20.36
CA TRP A 295 -19.89 -1.62 21.83
C TRP A 295 -18.55 -1.22 22.43
N ILE A 296 -17.43 -1.69 21.87
CA ILE A 296 -16.08 -1.34 22.38
C ILE A 296 -15.77 0.14 22.17
N ASN A 297 -16.23 0.74 21.06
CA ASN A 297 -16.07 2.18 20.84
C ASN A 297 -16.94 3.00 21.80
N LEU A 298 -18.19 2.60 22.05
CA LEU A 298 -19.06 3.24 23.05
C LEU A 298 -18.42 3.20 24.44
N LYS A 299 -17.87 2.04 24.86
CA LYS A 299 -17.13 1.92 26.12
C LYS A 299 -15.93 2.87 26.20
N ALA A 300 -15.17 3.01 25.11
CA ALA A 300 -14.04 3.94 25.07
C ALA A 300 -14.49 5.39 25.21
N ILE A 301 -15.58 5.79 24.55
CA ILE A 301 -16.15 7.15 24.63
C ILE A 301 -16.58 7.49 26.08
N ILE A 302 -17.12 6.53 26.83
CA ILE A 302 -17.53 6.75 28.23
C ILE A 302 -16.40 6.50 29.25
N GLY A 303 -15.14 6.43 28.82
CA GLY A 303 -13.96 6.39 29.70
C GLY A 303 -13.38 5.00 30.01
N PHE A 304 -13.85 3.94 29.34
CA PHE A 304 -13.35 2.56 29.52
C PHE A 304 -12.69 2.02 28.24
N PRO A 305 -11.50 2.52 27.85
CA PRO A 305 -10.90 2.23 26.53
C PRO A 305 -10.28 0.85 26.41
N LYS A 306 -10.06 0.12 27.52
CA LYS A 306 -9.28 -1.14 27.53
C LYS A 306 -9.73 -2.13 26.45
N SER A 307 -11.04 -2.39 26.29
CA SER A 307 -11.52 -3.34 25.28
C SER A 307 -11.24 -2.91 23.84
N LYS A 308 -11.21 -1.59 23.57
CA LYS A 308 -10.81 -1.04 22.27
C LYS A 308 -9.31 -1.19 22.08
N ASN A 309 -8.52 -0.81 23.06
CA ASN A 309 -7.05 -0.88 22.99
C ASN A 309 -6.58 -2.33 22.81
N ASP A 310 -7.13 -3.26 23.58
CA ASP A 310 -6.82 -4.70 23.46
C ASP A 310 -7.20 -5.21 22.05
N ALA A 311 -8.36 -4.82 21.52
CA ALA A 311 -8.80 -5.20 20.18
C ALA A 311 -7.87 -4.67 19.07
N VAL A 312 -7.44 -3.42 19.20
CA VAL A 312 -6.53 -2.78 18.26
C VAL A 312 -5.15 -3.45 18.33
N GLN A 313 -4.61 -3.71 19.52
CA GLN A 313 -3.32 -4.39 19.68
C GLN A 313 -3.33 -5.79 19.05
N LEU A 314 -4.40 -6.56 19.27
CA LEU A 314 -4.54 -7.89 18.67
C LEU A 314 -4.57 -7.83 17.15
N VAL A 315 -5.27 -6.85 16.58
CA VAL A 315 -5.31 -6.64 15.13
C VAL A 315 -3.92 -6.27 14.61
N SER A 316 -3.23 -5.34 15.27
CA SER A 316 -1.86 -4.97 14.94
C SER A 316 -0.92 -6.18 14.96
N ASN A 317 -1.02 -7.03 15.98
CA ASN A 317 -0.18 -8.22 16.09
C ASN A 317 -0.44 -9.22 14.95
N LYS A 318 -1.71 -9.54 14.69
CA LYS A 318 -2.07 -10.48 13.61
C LYS A 318 -1.71 -9.95 12.23
N HIS A 319 -1.83 -8.65 12.01
CA HIS A 319 -1.37 -7.98 10.80
C HIS A 319 0.13 -8.23 10.62
N SER A 320 0.96 -7.91 11.62
CA SER A 320 2.42 -8.13 11.54
C SER A 320 2.80 -9.59 11.37
N VAL A 321 2.09 -10.52 12.02
CA VAL A 321 2.31 -11.97 11.84
C VAL A 321 2.01 -12.39 10.40
N LEU A 322 0.94 -11.89 9.79
CA LEU A 322 0.59 -12.24 8.42
C LEU A 322 1.60 -11.69 7.40
N GLU A 323 1.99 -10.42 7.54
CA GLU A 323 3.01 -9.79 6.70
C GLU A 323 4.35 -10.52 6.79
N GLN A 324 4.79 -10.86 8.01
CA GLN A 324 6.03 -11.58 8.22
C GLN A 324 5.96 -13.01 7.65
N TYR A 325 4.85 -13.72 7.88
CA TYR A 325 4.64 -15.05 7.34
C TYR A 325 4.70 -15.05 5.81
N GLN A 326 3.99 -14.11 5.17
CA GLN A 326 4.05 -13.96 3.71
C GLN A 326 5.48 -13.67 3.23
N TRP A 327 6.21 -12.78 3.89
CA TRP A 327 7.56 -12.43 3.47
C TRP A 327 8.49 -13.64 3.51
N ILE A 328 8.49 -14.39 4.61
CA ILE A 328 9.33 -15.60 4.77
C ILE A 328 8.93 -16.65 3.73
N ALA A 329 7.63 -16.98 3.63
CA ALA A 329 7.14 -18.01 2.72
C ALA A 329 7.45 -17.68 1.25
N MET A 330 7.36 -16.40 0.85
CA MET A 330 7.70 -15.97 -0.50
C MET A 330 9.21 -15.97 -0.73
N ARG A 331 10.04 -15.50 0.20
CA ARG A 331 11.50 -15.58 0.09
C ARG A 331 11.97 -17.03 -0.08
N GLU A 332 11.41 -17.95 0.69
CA GLU A 332 11.65 -19.40 0.55
C GLU A 332 11.19 -19.92 -0.82
N ALA A 333 10.02 -19.46 -1.29
CA ALA A 333 9.46 -19.88 -2.57
C ALA A 333 10.35 -19.56 -3.78
N TYR A 334 11.22 -18.55 -3.70
CA TYR A 334 12.20 -18.25 -4.75
C TYR A 334 13.34 -19.28 -4.84
N SER A 335 13.57 -20.10 -3.81
CA SER A 335 14.55 -21.20 -3.86
C SER A 335 14.05 -22.40 -4.67
N ASN A 336 12.72 -22.56 -4.78
CA ASN A 336 12.06 -23.62 -5.57
C ASN A 336 11.00 -23.03 -6.52
N TYR A 337 11.36 -21.91 -7.15
CA TYR A 337 10.45 -21.01 -7.88
C TYR A 337 9.50 -21.70 -8.84
N ASP A 338 9.98 -22.65 -9.64
CA ASP A 338 9.17 -23.27 -10.70
C ASP A 338 8.19 -24.34 -10.20
N THR A 339 8.36 -24.87 -9.00
CA THR A 339 7.51 -25.92 -8.43
C THR A 339 6.75 -25.47 -7.18
N ASN A 340 6.93 -24.23 -6.73
CA ASN A 340 6.30 -23.74 -5.52
C ASN A 340 4.83 -23.33 -5.75
N PRO A 341 3.85 -23.85 -4.97
CA PRO A 341 2.43 -23.52 -5.13
C PRO A 341 2.07 -22.04 -4.96
N LEU A 342 2.84 -21.27 -4.17
CA LEU A 342 2.62 -19.83 -4.01
C LEU A 342 2.98 -19.07 -5.30
N ILE A 343 4.08 -19.48 -5.96
CA ILE A 343 4.49 -18.94 -7.25
C ILE A 343 3.49 -19.33 -8.34
N GLU A 344 3.03 -20.59 -8.34
CA GLU A 344 1.98 -21.05 -9.24
C GLU A 344 0.70 -20.23 -9.09
N ALA A 345 0.28 -19.95 -7.85
CA ALA A 345 -0.91 -19.14 -7.58
C ALA A 345 -0.83 -17.72 -8.15
N LEU A 346 0.36 -17.12 -8.16
CA LEU A 346 0.60 -15.80 -8.75
C LEU A 346 0.69 -15.85 -10.28
N ARG A 347 1.38 -16.86 -10.82
CA ARG A 347 1.52 -17.09 -12.27
C ARG A 347 0.24 -17.52 -12.94
N ALA A 348 -0.70 -18.11 -12.19
CA ALA A 348 -1.99 -18.51 -12.70
C ALA A 348 -2.65 -17.35 -13.46
N GLU A 349 -3.30 -17.67 -14.57
CA GLU A 349 -4.04 -16.71 -15.39
C GLU A 349 -5.53 -16.83 -15.06
N PRO A 350 -6.02 -16.11 -14.04
CA PRO A 350 -7.45 -16.07 -13.79
C PRO A 350 -8.15 -15.40 -14.97
N PRO A 351 -9.45 -15.71 -15.22
CA PRO A 351 -10.25 -14.94 -16.14
C PRO A 351 -10.12 -13.44 -15.85
N ILE A 352 -9.84 -12.65 -16.89
CA ILE A 352 -9.69 -11.20 -16.74
C ILE A 352 -11.00 -10.64 -16.20
N THR A 353 -10.92 -9.99 -15.05
CA THR A 353 -12.06 -9.25 -14.51
C THR A 353 -12.02 -7.84 -15.10
N PRO A 354 -13.09 -7.37 -15.77
CA PRO A 354 -13.10 -6.04 -16.36
C PRO A 354 -12.78 -4.95 -15.33
N TYR A 355 -11.87 -4.05 -15.70
CA TYR A 355 -11.50 -2.94 -14.85
C TYR A 355 -12.47 -1.76 -15.01
N SER A 356 -13.01 -1.28 -13.90
CA SER A 356 -13.85 -0.09 -13.78
C SER A 356 -13.22 0.92 -12.81
N ASN A 357 -13.70 2.17 -12.79
CA ASN A 357 -13.18 3.20 -11.88
C ASN A 357 -13.36 2.82 -10.39
N ASP A 358 -14.35 2.00 -10.07
CA ASP A 358 -14.63 1.49 -8.74
C ASP A 358 -14.09 0.07 -8.50
N PHE A 359 -13.28 -0.48 -9.41
CA PHE A 359 -12.77 -1.86 -9.34
C PHE A 359 -12.06 -2.16 -8.02
N ALA A 360 -11.19 -1.25 -7.56
CA ALA A 360 -10.48 -1.37 -6.29
C ALA A 360 -11.44 -1.55 -5.11
N ARG A 361 -12.54 -0.78 -5.11
CA ARG A 361 -13.58 -0.82 -4.09
C ARG A 361 -14.51 -2.02 -4.24
N ASN A 362 -15.14 -2.18 -5.38
CA ASN A 362 -16.27 -3.10 -5.54
C ASN A 362 -15.84 -4.53 -5.90
N VAL A 363 -14.58 -4.74 -6.32
CA VAL A 363 -14.05 -6.07 -6.65
C VAL A 363 -12.95 -6.48 -5.67
N VAL A 364 -11.81 -5.79 -5.69
CA VAL A 364 -10.61 -6.25 -4.96
C VAL A 364 -10.84 -6.22 -3.45
N SER A 365 -11.26 -5.07 -2.91
CA SER A 365 -11.49 -4.97 -1.47
C SER A 365 -12.69 -5.76 -0.98
N GLN A 366 -13.70 -6.01 -1.84
CA GLN A 366 -14.83 -6.88 -1.51
C GLN A 366 -14.37 -8.33 -1.34
N ILE A 367 -13.60 -8.84 -2.29
CA ILE A 367 -13.01 -10.19 -2.20
C ILE A 367 -12.11 -10.32 -0.95
N SER A 368 -11.35 -9.28 -0.64
CA SER A 368 -10.45 -9.24 0.53
C SER A 368 -11.22 -9.22 1.86
N VAL A 369 -12.22 -8.35 2.00
CA VAL A 369 -13.01 -8.21 3.23
C VAL A 369 -13.82 -9.48 3.52
N ASP A 370 -14.34 -10.15 2.49
CA ASP A 370 -15.10 -11.40 2.64
C ASP A 370 -14.24 -12.53 3.22
N ARG A 371 -12.92 -12.49 3.00
CA ARG A 371 -11.96 -13.45 3.59
C ARG A 371 -11.46 -13.06 4.97
N SER A 372 -11.64 -11.82 5.41
CA SER A 372 -11.06 -11.30 6.66
C SER A 372 -11.34 -12.16 7.89
N ARG A 373 -12.56 -12.69 8.05
CA ARG A 373 -12.93 -13.56 9.17
C ARG A 373 -12.23 -14.93 9.11
N LYS A 374 -12.11 -15.50 7.91
CA LYS A 374 -11.40 -16.78 7.70
C LYS A 374 -9.93 -16.63 8.07
N VAL A 375 -9.32 -15.52 7.64
CA VAL A 375 -7.91 -15.20 7.89
C VAL A 375 -7.65 -14.96 9.38
N ASP A 376 -8.47 -14.13 10.03
CA ASP A 376 -8.41 -13.93 11.48
C ASP A 376 -8.53 -15.24 12.26
N LYS A 377 -9.46 -16.12 11.87
CA LYS A 377 -9.62 -17.43 12.50
C LYS A 377 -8.37 -18.30 12.32
N ALA A 378 -7.85 -18.41 11.09
CA ALA A 378 -6.68 -19.24 10.78
C ALA A 378 -5.44 -18.79 11.56
N LEU A 379 -5.17 -17.49 11.64
CA LEU A 379 -4.04 -16.97 12.43
C LEU A 379 -4.18 -17.33 13.91
N LYS A 380 -5.37 -17.20 14.49
CA LYS A 380 -5.61 -17.63 15.89
C LYS A 380 -5.53 -19.14 16.08
N GLU A 381 -5.76 -19.92 15.03
CA GLU A 381 -5.75 -21.39 15.11
C GLU A 381 -4.33 -21.94 15.00
N PHE A 382 -3.53 -21.40 14.07
CA PHE A 382 -2.23 -21.97 13.70
C PHE A 382 -1.02 -21.18 14.17
N CYS A 383 -1.16 -19.91 14.58
CA CYS A 383 -0.02 -19.14 15.10
C CYS A 383 0.05 -19.17 16.64
N PRO A 384 1.26 -19.02 17.21
CA PRO A 384 1.45 -19.00 18.67
C PRO A 384 0.53 -17.98 19.37
N PRO A 385 -0.16 -18.36 20.46
CA PRO A 385 -1.10 -17.48 21.17
C PRO A 385 -0.51 -16.14 21.61
N LEU A 386 0.76 -16.12 22.03
CA LEU A 386 1.49 -14.90 22.40
C LEU A 386 1.42 -13.85 21.27
N LEU A 387 1.56 -14.30 20.02
CA LEU A 387 1.64 -13.43 18.85
C LEU A 387 0.28 -12.99 18.32
N VAL A 388 -0.83 -13.65 18.67
CA VAL A 388 -2.13 -13.39 18.00
C VAL A 388 -3.34 -13.31 18.94
N LYS A 389 -3.18 -13.66 20.21
CA LYS A 389 -4.24 -13.68 21.24
C LYS A 389 -3.90 -12.87 22.49
N ASP A 390 -2.65 -12.45 22.67
CA ASP A 390 -2.24 -11.64 23.82
C ASP A 390 -2.25 -10.14 23.48
N PRO A 391 -3.20 -9.35 24.03
CA PRO A 391 -3.25 -7.90 23.82
C PRO A 391 -2.22 -7.10 24.63
N SER A 392 -1.44 -7.74 25.51
CA SER A 392 -0.36 -7.09 26.26
C SER A 392 0.99 -7.17 25.56
N PHE A 393 1.09 -7.98 24.50
CA PHE A 393 2.29 -8.19 23.71
C PHE A 393 2.26 -7.36 22.41
N GLU A 394 3.39 -6.79 22.00
CA GLU A 394 3.53 -6.01 20.75
C GLU A 394 4.38 -6.78 19.73
N ALA A 395 3.74 -7.55 18.85
CA ALA A 395 4.46 -8.42 17.91
C ALA A 395 5.29 -7.65 16.88
N SER A 396 4.83 -6.48 16.43
CA SER A 396 5.44 -5.66 15.35
C SER A 396 6.86 -5.18 15.60
N LYS A 397 7.34 -5.23 16.86
CA LYS A 397 8.69 -4.83 17.29
C LYS A 397 9.47 -5.99 17.91
N SER A 398 8.91 -7.19 17.87
CA SER A 398 9.42 -8.33 18.62
C SER A 398 10.33 -9.21 17.77
N LYS A 399 11.42 -9.69 18.38
CA LYS A 399 12.35 -10.66 17.75
C LYS A 399 11.71 -12.02 17.52
N GLU A 400 10.57 -12.27 18.14
CA GLU A 400 9.75 -13.46 17.96
C GLU A 400 9.31 -13.59 16.49
N LEU A 401 9.16 -12.48 15.76
CA LEU A 401 8.87 -12.53 14.33
C LEU A 401 10.05 -13.03 13.48
N ASP A 402 11.29 -12.97 13.98
CA ASP A 402 12.49 -13.41 13.25
C ASP A 402 12.48 -14.94 13.03
N ASN A 403 11.93 -15.70 13.99
CA ASN A 403 11.83 -17.17 13.93
C ASN A 403 10.37 -17.65 13.77
N LEU A 404 9.53 -16.86 13.09
CA LEU A 404 8.08 -17.10 13.03
C LEU A 404 7.71 -18.50 12.47
N MET A 405 8.38 -18.96 11.42
CA MET A 405 8.10 -20.27 10.81
C MET A 405 8.33 -21.42 11.80
N ASP A 406 9.46 -21.40 12.51
CA ASP A 406 9.78 -22.40 13.54
C ASP A 406 8.76 -22.36 14.69
N GLN A 407 8.34 -21.17 15.12
CA GLN A 407 7.33 -21.05 16.16
C GLN A 407 5.97 -21.61 15.74
N ILE A 408 5.54 -21.36 14.50
CA ILE A 408 4.30 -21.91 13.95
C ILE A 408 4.41 -23.45 13.87
N ASN A 409 5.53 -23.97 13.36
CA ASN A 409 5.76 -25.40 13.24
C ASN A 409 5.80 -26.09 14.62
N ASN A 410 6.42 -25.47 15.63
CA ASN A 410 6.43 -26.00 17.00
C ASN A 410 5.05 -25.97 17.66
N TYR A 411 4.22 -24.97 17.33
CA TYR A 411 2.88 -24.82 17.93
C TYR A 411 1.81 -25.70 17.25
N SER A 412 1.82 -25.77 15.92
CA SER A 412 0.73 -26.36 15.11
C SER A 412 1.19 -27.41 14.10
N GLY A 413 2.48 -27.73 14.08
CA GLY A 413 3.09 -28.70 13.18
C GLY A 413 3.08 -28.28 11.71
N ALA A 414 3.52 -29.20 10.85
CA ALA A 414 3.51 -29.02 9.40
C ALA A 414 2.11 -28.72 8.84
N ASN A 415 1.06 -29.27 9.45
CA ASN A 415 -0.33 -28.98 9.07
C ASN A 415 -0.66 -27.49 9.23
N GLY A 416 -0.20 -26.81 10.28
CA GLY A 416 -0.43 -25.37 10.42
C GLY A 416 0.22 -24.55 9.31
N ILE A 417 1.44 -24.91 8.91
CA ILE A 417 2.14 -24.30 7.77
C ILE A 417 1.36 -24.56 6.47
N GLU A 418 0.89 -25.79 6.25
CA GLU A 418 0.08 -26.14 5.07
C GLU A 418 -1.22 -25.32 5.00
N GLN A 419 -1.95 -25.18 6.10
CA GLN A 419 -3.20 -24.41 6.14
C GLN A 419 -2.97 -22.91 5.93
N LEU A 420 -1.89 -22.35 6.49
CA LEU A 420 -1.51 -20.95 6.27
C LEU A 420 -1.04 -20.71 4.83
N ASN A 421 -0.31 -21.64 4.21
CA ASN A 421 0.05 -21.58 2.80
C ASN A 421 -1.18 -21.65 1.89
N ALA A 422 -2.14 -22.55 2.17
CA ALA A 422 -3.38 -22.64 1.41
C ALA A 422 -4.18 -21.32 1.48
N LEU A 423 -4.21 -20.69 2.65
CA LEU A 423 -4.84 -19.38 2.82
C LEU A 423 -4.08 -18.28 2.05
N LEU A 424 -2.76 -18.28 2.10
CA LEU A 424 -1.92 -17.34 1.35
C LEU A 424 -2.15 -17.48 -0.15
N THR A 425 -2.15 -18.72 -0.68
CA THR A 425 -2.50 -19.02 -2.08
C THR A 425 -3.83 -18.38 -2.52
N GLU A 426 -4.88 -18.45 -1.71
CA GLU A 426 -6.16 -17.81 -2.03
C GLU A 426 -6.06 -16.28 -2.14
N MET A 427 -5.28 -15.65 -1.25
CA MET A 427 -5.04 -14.20 -1.28
C MET A 427 -4.18 -13.80 -2.48
N LEU A 428 -3.12 -14.56 -2.77
CA LEU A 428 -2.23 -14.33 -3.91
C LEU A 428 -2.94 -14.43 -5.27
N ARG A 429 -3.97 -15.28 -5.39
CA ARG A 429 -4.83 -15.30 -6.60
C ARG A 429 -5.59 -13.99 -6.81
N THR A 430 -6.02 -13.34 -5.71
CA THR A 430 -6.71 -12.04 -5.78
C THR A 430 -5.74 -10.93 -6.16
N TYR A 431 -4.52 -10.98 -5.59
CA TYR A 431 -3.42 -10.10 -5.98
C TYR A 431 -3.07 -10.24 -7.47
N SER A 432 -2.93 -11.48 -7.97
CA SER A 432 -2.65 -11.74 -9.40
C SER A 432 -3.76 -11.20 -10.30
N MET A 433 -5.02 -11.49 -9.98
CA MET A 433 -6.18 -10.97 -10.72
C MET A 433 -6.20 -9.44 -10.75
N SER A 434 -5.91 -8.77 -9.63
CA SER A 434 -5.97 -7.31 -9.54
C SER A 434 -4.89 -6.65 -10.40
N LEU A 435 -3.64 -7.11 -10.32
CA LEU A 435 -2.53 -6.61 -11.14
C LEU A 435 -2.78 -6.84 -12.64
N ARG A 436 -3.25 -8.03 -13.04
CA ARG A 436 -3.56 -8.31 -14.46
C ARG A 436 -4.67 -7.41 -14.99
N SER A 437 -5.73 -7.22 -14.23
CA SER A 437 -6.86 -6.37 -14.63
C SER A 437 -6.42 -4.92 -14.79
N TYR A 438 -5.58 -4.43 -13.87
CA TYR A 438 -5.01 -3.09 -13.90
C TYR A 438 -4.03 -2.89 -15.06
N TYR A 439 -3.12 -3.85 -15.28
CA TYR A 439 -2.21 -3.89 -16.43
C TYR A 439 -3.00 -3.78 -17.74
N ASN A 440 -3.96 -4.68 -17.97
CA ASN A 440 -4.77 -4.73 -19.19
C ASN A 440 -5.56 -3.43 -19.42
N ALA A 441 -6.07 -2.82 -18.34
CA ALA A 441 -6.82 -1.57 -18.43
C ALA A 441 -5.98 -0.38 -18.92
N ILE A 442 -4.67 -0.38 -18.62
CA ILE A 442 -3.75 0.67 -19.06
C ILE A 442 -3.20 0.36 -20.45
N VAL A 443 -2.68 -0.85 -20.68
CA VAL A 443 -2.03 -1.17 -21.95
C VAL A 443 -3.00 -1.26 -23.14
N SER A 444 -4.29 -1.52 -22.90
CA SER A 444 -5.31 -1.47 -23.96
C SER A 444 -5.57 -0.08 -24.53
N LYS A 445 -5.04 0.97 -23.87
CA LYS A 445 -5.14 2.37 -24.32
C LYS A 445 -3.78 3.00 -24.65
N ALA A 446 -2.70 2.25 -24.42
CA ALA A 446 -1.33 2.70 -24.59
C ALA A 446 -0.86 2.55 -26.04
#